data_AF-F9D553-F1
#
_entry.id   AF-F9D553-F1
#
_cell.length_a   1.000
_cell.length_b   1.000
_cell.length_c   1.000
_cell.angle_alpha   90.00
_cell.angle_beta   90.00
_cell.angle_gamma   90.00
#
_symmetry.space_group_name_H-M   'P 1'
#
loop_
_entity.id
_entity.type
_entity.pdbx_description
1 polymer ?
#
loop_
_entity_poly.entity_id
_entity_poly.type
_entity_poly.pdbx_seq_one_letter_code
_entity_poly.pdbx_strand_id
1 'polypeptide(L)'
;METELYKRRSVSSCIKAAFDLFSTNAWSILRKTWKPALVLSLLLSLTTVLASPQALLATGLHMAEHPTLLYAAMLGSVLLVLVAYIWFLAAVMGLLNGQSMDTNLPRMARLVLTMTGLGIALTLATLGISFGIGFSTGGHDQLGKLALGGVIAYGLMFVELLVLLPLAYSSMKYCMEPQQRVSTVFGRPLLTGFRHWGYLFLTALLVAIITLILSCIFMLPLAILYLAGMVNTSGMLLGDPSLLPAWFGPLNFVVGAMCQFADCYVMVWVLMVFHYAYGHIETLHCPAPAL
;
A
#
# COMPACT_ATOMS: atom_id res chain seq x y z
N MET A 1 5.78 -16.01 19.57
CA MET A 1 6.71 -15.55 18.51
C MET A 1 7.71 -14.70 19.25
N GLU A 2 8.88 -15.24 19.50
CA GLU A 2 9.90 -14.55 20.29
C GLU A 2 10.58 -13.51 19.40
N THR A 3 10.61 -12.26 19.86
CA THR A 3 11.22 -11.15 19.13
C THR A 3 12.22 -10.46 20.04
N GLU A 4 13.52 -10.58 19.72
CA GLU A 4 14.54 -9.69 20.31
C GLU A 4 14.37 -8.28 19.71
N LEU A 5 13.34 -7.54 20.10
CA LEU A 5 13.00 -6.28 19.44
C LEU A 5 14.04 -5.18 19.70
N TYR A 6 14.38 -4.95 20.97
CA TYR A 6 15.26 -3.86 21.40
C TYR A 6 16.73 -4.27 21.31
N LYS A 7 17.31 -4.14 20.11
CA LYS A 7 18.72 -4.40 19.84
C LYS A 7 19.26 -3.38 18.85
N ARG A 8 20.50 -2.91 19.05
CA ARG A 8 21.19 -2.11 18.03
C ARG A 8 21.44 -2.96 16.79
N ARG A 9 20.96 -2.50 15.63
CA ARG A 9 21.04 -3.23 14.37
C ARG A 9 21.42 -2.28 13.22
N SER A 10 22.27 -2.75 12.31
CA SER A 10 22.38 -2.14 10.99
C SER A 10 21.12 -2.41 10.16
N VAL A 11 20.94 -1.70 9.05
CA VAL A 11 19.82 -1.92 8.12
C VAL A 11 19.78 -3.38 7.63
N SER A 12 20.91 -3.94 7.22
CA SER A 12 21.00 -5.34 6.79
C SER A 12 20.65 -6.33 7.90
N SER A 13 21.03 -6.02 9.15
CA SER A 13 20.66 -6.86 10.30
C SER A 13 19.16 -6.82 10.60
N CYS A 14 18.48 -5.68 10.40
CA CYS A 14 17.02 -5.59 10.52
C CYS A 14 16.32 -6.40 9.44
N ILE A 15 16.76 -6.27 8.18
CA ILE A 15 16.23 -7.03 7.04
C ILE A 15 16.40 -8.53 7.27
N LYS A 16 17.59 -8.96 7.70
CA LYS A 16 17.87 -10.36 8.03
C LYS A 16 16.98 -10.86 9.17
N ALA A 17 16.89 -10.12 10.27
CA ALA A 17 16.04 -10.50 11.40
C ALA A 17 14.56 -10.63 10.99
N ALA A 18 14.05 -9.71 10.16
CA ALA A 18 12.70 -9.79 9.62
C ALA A 18 12.50 -11.03 8.74
N PHE A 19 13.47 -11.35 7.88
CA PHE A 19 13.43 -12.56 7.06
C PHE A 19 13.49 -13.85 7.89
N ASP A 20 14.38 -13.92 8.88
CA ASP A 20 14.49 -15.06 9.78
C ASP A 20 13.18 -15.24 10.56
N LEU A 21 12.61 -14.16 11.09
CA LEU A 21 11.32 -14.15 11.78
C LEU A 21 10.18 -14.64 10.87
N PHE A 22 10.13 -14.15 9.63
CA PHE A 22 9.12 -14.52 8.65
C PHE A 22 9.23 -16.00 8.24
N SER A 23 10.42 -16.46 7.87
CA SER A 23 10.66 -17.81 7.34
C SER A 23 10.49 -18.90 8.41
N THR A 24 11.03 -18.68 9.62
CA THR A 24 10.91 -19.64 10.73
C THR A 24 9.49 -19.76 11.26
N ASN A 25 8.64 -18.74 11.08
CA ASN A 25 7.25 -18.73 11.54
C ASN A 25 6.22 -18.73 10.40
N ALA A 26 6.61 -19.06 9.17
CA ALA A 26 5.78 -18.89 7.98
C ALA A 26 4.39 -19.52 8.12
N TRP A 27 4.32 -20.75 8.65
CA TRP A 27 3.04 -21.44 8.88
C TRP A 27 2.16 -20.75 9.93
N SER A 28 2.75 -20.25 11.01
CA SER A 28 2.03 -19.53 12.07
C SER A 28 1.48 -18.21 11.55
N ILE A 29 2.29 -17.47 10.78
CA ILE A 29 1.91 -16.21 10.13
C ILE A 29 0.74 -16.48 9.18
N LEU A 30 0.89 -17.45 8.26
CA LEU A 30 -0.16 -17.85 7.32
C LEU A 30 -1.45 -18.22 8.05
N ARG A 31 -1.40 -19.13 9.02
CA ARG A 31 -2.59 -19.61 9.75
C ARG A 31 -3.35 -18.48 10.46
N LYS A 32 -2.64 -17.45 10.94
CA LYS A 32 -3.25 -16.32 11.65
C LYS A 32 -3.72 -15.17 10.74
N THR A 33 -3.21 -15.10 9.50
CA THR A 33 -3.46 -13.94 8.60
C THR A 33 -4.14 -14.31 7.28
N TRP A 34 -4.29 -15.60 6.94
CA TRP A 34 -4.81 -16.00 5.63
C TRP A 34 -6.25 -15.53 5.37
N LYS A 35 -7.12 -15.51 6.38
CA LYS A 35 -8.51 -15.04 6.21
C LYS A 35 -8.57 -13.56 5.82
N PRO A 36 -7.98 -12.62 6.59
CA PRO A 36 -7.98 -11.23 6.17
C PRO A 36 -7.19 -11.00 4.88
N ALA A 37 -6.09 -11.73 4.64
CA ALA A 37 -5.34 -11.64 3.38
C ALA A 37 -6.18 -12.09 2.17
N LEU A 38 -6.96 -13.17 2.31
CA LEU A 38 -7.85 -13.68 1.27
C LEU A 38 -8.97 -12.67 0.97
N VAL A 39 -9.62 -12.12 2.00
CA VAL A 39 -10.67 -11.12 1.81
C VAL A 39 -10.12 -9.85 1.16
N LEU A 40 -8.97 -9.37 1.62
CA LEU A 40 -8.31 -8.20 1.05
C LEU A 40 -7.94 -8.42 -0.43
N SER A 41 -7.33 -9.55 -0.76
CA SER A 41 -6.92 -9.88 -2.13
C SER A 41 -8.10 -10.05 -3.09
N LEU A 42 -9.19 -10.68 -2.66
CA LEU A 42 -10.42 -10.77 -3.45
C LEU A 42 -11.02 -9.38 -3.73
N LEU A 43 -11.06 -8.51 -2.71
CA LEU A 43 -11.59 -7.14 -2.87
C LEU A 43 -10.70 -6.27 -3.75
N LEU A 44 -9.37 -6.35 -3.58
CA LEU A 44 -8.42 -5.67 -4.47
C LEU A 44 -8.61 -6.13 -5.92
N SER A 45 -8.74 -7.44 -6.13
CA SER A 45 -8.97 -7.97 -7.48
C SER A 45 -10.31 -7.52 -8.06
N LEU A 46 -11.37 -7.48 -7.24
CA LEU A 46 -12.66 -6.94 -7.65
C LEU A 46 -12.54 -5.48 -8.09
N THR A 47 -11.85 -4.64 -7.30
CA THR A 47 -11.61 -3.24 -7.65
C THR A 47 -10.83 -3.12 -8.96
N THR A 48 -9.82 -3.96 -9.21
CA THR A 48 -9.08 -3.94 -10.50
C THR A 48 -9.96 -4.34 -11.69
N VAL A 49 -10.87 -5.30 -11.51
CA VAL A 49 -11.81 -5.71 -12.56
C VAL A 49 -12.83 -4.60 -12.84
N LEU A 50 -13.39 -3.97 -11.80
CA LEU A 50 -14.32 -2.85 -11.96
C LEU A 50 -13.66 -1.61 -12.60
N ALA A 51 -12.36 -1.41 -12.34
CA ALA A 51 -11.58 -0.34 -12.96
C ALA A 51 -11.09 -0.66 -14.37
N SER A 52 -11.20 -1.92 -14.83
CA SER A 52 -10.82 -2.34 -16.18
C SER A 52 -12.04 -2.32 -17.09
N PRO A 53 -12.12 -1.41 -18.07
CA PRO A 53 -13.22 -1.39 -19.04
C PRO A 53 -13.36 -2.73 -19.76
N GLN A 54 -12.27 -3.47 -19.94
CA GLN A 54 -12.25 -4.77 -20.63
C GLN A 54 -12.85 -5.90 -19.82
N ALA A 55 -12.46 -5.98 -18.55
CA ALA A 55 -12.97 -7.00 -17.65
C ALA A 55 -14.47 -6.77 -17.40
N LEU A 56 -14.91 -5.51 -17.43
CA LEU A 56 -16.31 -5.12 -17.34
C LEU A 56 -17.11 -5.39 -18.63
N LEU A 57 -16.51 -5.16 -19.81
CA LEU A 57 -17.08 -5.53 -21.10
C LEU A 57 -17.43 -7.03 -21.16
N ALA A 58 -16.59 -7.88 -20.57
CA ALA A 58 -16.84 -9.33 -20.50
C ALA A 58 -18.01 -9.72 -19.60
N THR A 59 -18.49 -8.84 -18.71
CA THR A 59 -19.67 -9.08 -17.85
C THR A 59 -20.96 -8.49 -18.43
N GLY A 60 -20.91 -7.87 -19.62
CA GLY A 60 -22.06 -7.21 -20.24
C GLY A 60 -22.46 -5.90 -19.56
N LEU A 61 -21.61 -5.35 -18.69
CA LEU A 61 -21.80 -4.05 -18.05
C LEU A 61 -20.96 -3.01 -18.78
N HIS A 62 -21.61 -1.98 -19.33
CA HIS A 62 -20.92 -0.94 -20.09
C HIS A 62 -20.92 0.39 -19.33
N MET A 63 -19.75 1.02 -19.21
CA MET A 63 -19.59 2.36 -18.61
C MET A 63 -20.46 3.43 -19.29
N ALA A 64 -20.70 3.30 -20.60
CA ALA A 64 -21.54 4.22 -21.35
C ALA A 64 -23.04 4.10 -20.98
N GLU A 65 -23.49 2.90 -20.61
CA GLU A 65 -24.91 2.62 -20.32
C GLU A 65 -25.24 2.82 -18.84
N HIS A 66 -24.30 2.52 -17.94
CA HIS A 66 -24.52 2.53 -16.49
C HIS A 66 -23.42 3.26 -15.69
N PRO A 67 -23.07 4.51 -16.02
CA PRO A 67 -21.93 5.21 -15.41
C PRO A 67 -22.09 5.38 -13.90
N THR A 68 -23.26 5.80 -13.41
CA THR A 68 -23.51 6.07 -11.98
C THR A 68 -23.40 4.81 -11.12
N LEU A 69 -23.97 3.70 -11.59
CA LEU A 69 -23.90 2.40 -10.92
C LEU A 69 -22.45 1.92 -10.80
N LEU A 70 -21.68 2.05 -11.87
CA LEU A 70 -20.30 1.56 -11.92
C LEU A 70 -19.37 2.42 -11.08
N TYR A 71 -19.51 3.76 -11.09
CA TYR A 71 -18.79 4.62 -10.16
C TYR A 71 -19.14 4.33 -8.70
N ALA A 72 -20.43 4.11 -8.39
CA ALA A 72 -20.86 3.73 -7.05
C ALA A 72 -20.29 2.37 -6.61
N ALA A 73 -20.26 1.39 -7.52
CA ALA A 73 -19.67 0.07 -7.27
C ALA A 73 -18.16 0.15 -7.04
N MET A 74 -17.45 0.95 -7.85
CA MET A 74 -16.01 1.20 -7.66
C MET A 74 -15.74 1.85 -6.30
N LEU A 75 -16.45 2.92 -5.96
CA LEU A 75 -16.31 3.58 -4.66
C LEU A 75 -16.62 2.62 -3.51
N GLY A 76 -17.71 1.86 -3.61
CA GLY A 76 -18.06 0.83 -2.63
C GLY A 76 -16.97 -0.22 -2.46
N SER A 77 -16.37 -0.69 -3.56
CA SER A 77 -15.27 -1.66 -3.52
C SER A 77 -14.02 -1.08 -2.82
N VAL A 78 -13.67 0.18 -3.05
CA VAL A 78 -12.54 0.86 -2.40
C VAL A 78 -12.78 1.00 -0.89
N LEU A 79 -13.99 1.33 -0.48
CA LEU A 79 -14.35 1.39 0.94
C LEU A 79 -14.26 0.01 1.61
N LEU A 80 -14.67 -1.06 0.92
CA LEU A 80 -14.53 -2.43 1.41
C LEU A 80 -13.05 -2.85 1.49
N VAL A 81 -12.23 -2.49 0.50
CA VAL A 81 -10.77 -2.71 0.54
C VAL A 81 -10.17 -2.04 1.77
N LEU A 82 -10.58 -0.81 2.09
CA LEU A 82 -10.09 -0.10 3.27
C LEU A 82 -10.41 -0.85 4.57
N VAL A 83 -11.64 -1.36 4.71
CA VAL A 83 -12.06 -2.16 5.86
C VAL A 83 -11.27 -3.47 5.95
N ALA A 84 -11.11 -4.18 4.83
CA ALA A 84 -10.32 -5.42 4.78
C ALA A 84 -8.84 -5.18 5.08
N TYR A 85 -8.29 -4.06 4.64
CA TYR A 85 -6.91 -3.66 4.91
C TYR A 85 -6.69 -3.35 6.38
N ILE A 86 -7.62 -2.64 7.03
CA ILE A 86 -7.59 -2.42 8.49
C ILE A 86 -7.61 -3.75 9.24
N TRP A 87 -8.46 -4.69 8.84
CA TRP A 87 -8.53 -6.01 9.47
C TRP A 87 -7.24 -6.81 9.27
N PHE A 88 -6.66 -6.77 8.05
CA PHE A 88 -5.38 -7.40 7.74
C PHE A 88 -4.25 -6.84 8.58
N LEU A 89 -4.07 -5.51 8.63
CA LEU A 89 -3.05 -4.89 9.46
C LEU A 89 -3.24 -5.19 10.94
N ALA A 90 -4.48 -5.23 11.44
CA ALA A 90 -4.76 -5.57 12.84
C ALA A 90 -4.36 -7.00 13.17
N ALA A 91 -4.59 -7.95 12.25
CA ALA A 91 -4.16 -9.34 12.39
C ALA A 91 -2.62 -9.44 12.41
N VAL A 92 -1.94 -8.74 11.50
CA VAL A 92 -0.47 -8.73 11.44
C VAL A 92 0.14 -8.10 12.69
N MET A 93 -0.39 -6.96 13.14
CA MET A 93 0.09 -6.29 14.36
C MET A 93 -0.12 -7.16 15.60
N GLY A 94 -1.20 -7.95 15.66
CA GLY A 94 -1.42 -8.92 16.73
C GLY A 94 -0.35 -10.01 16.81
N LEU A 95 0.33 -10.32 15.70
CA LEU A 95 1.50 -11.21 15.71
C LEU A 95 2.71 -10.56 16.39
N LEU A 96 2.89 -9.26 16.20
CA LEU A 96 4.07 -8.51 16.60
C LEU A 96 3.99 -7.99 18.04
N ASN A 97 2.83 -7.50 18.45
CA ASN A 97 2.62 -6.90 19.78
C ASN A 97 1.92 -7.84 20.78
N GLY A 98 1.46 -9.02 20.33
CA GLY A 98 0.79 -10.01 21.16
C GLY A 98 -0.60 -9.61 21.67
N GLN A 99 -1.14 -8.47 21.24
CA GLN A 99 -2.45 -7.96 21.66
C GLN A 99 -3.59 -8.64 20.89
N SER A 100 -4.78 -8.65 21.50
CA SER A 100 -5.99 -9.20 20.88
C SER A 100 -6.49 -8.35 19.70
N MET A 101 -7.31 -8.97 18.83
CA MET A 101 -7.95 -8.28 17.70
C MET A 101 -8.80 -7.09 18.18
N ASP A 102 -9.50 -7.21 19.31
CA ASP A 102 -10.34 -6.15 19.88
C ASP A 102 -9.54 -4.90 20.25
N THR A 103 -8.26 -5.08 20.60
CA THR A 103 -7.35 -3.97 20.91
C THR A 103 -6.75 -3.40 19.63
N ASN A 104 -6.30 -4.25 18.71
CA ASN A 104 -5.57 -3.82 17.52
C ASN A 104 -6.47 -3.24 16.43
N LEU A 105 -7.68 -3.76 16.23
CA LEU A 105 -8.60 -3.32 15.18
C LEU A 105 -8.96 -1.82 15.27
N PRO A 106 -9.45 -1.28 16.40
CA PRO A 106 -9.76 0.15 16.50
C PRO A 106 -8.50 1.05 16.47
N ARG A 107 -7.33 0.53 16.83
CA ARG A 107 -6.05 1.25 16.66
C ARG A 107 -5.67 1.35 15.18
N MET A 108 -5.71 0.22 14.47
CA MET A 108 -5.39 0.18 13.05
C MET A 108 -6.39 0.99 12.25
N ALA A 109 -7.68 0.95 12.60
CA ALA A 109 -8.69 1.79 11.98
C ALA A 109 -8.33 3.29 12.10
N ARG A 110 -8.04 3.77 13.31
CA ARG A 110 -7.66 5.17 13.53
C ARG A 110 -6.39 5.53 12.77
N LEU A 111 -5.36 4.69 12.81
CA LEU A 111 -4.10 4.94 12.12
C LEU A 111 -4.31 5.00 10.60
N VAL A 112 -4.94 3.97 10.02
CA VAL A 112 -5.20 3.89 8.57
C VAL A 112 -6.06 5.05 8.12
N LEU A 113 -7.18 5.35 8.78
CA LEU A 113 -8.04 6.47 8.40
C LEU A 113 -7.31 7.82 8.47
N THR A 114 -6.45 8.02 9.48
CA THR A 114 -5.64 9.22 9.61
C THR A 114 -4.62 9.33 8.48
N MET A 115 -3.92 8.22 8.16
CA MET A 115 -2.92 8.19 7.08
C MET A 115 -3.57 8.33 5.69
N THR A 116 -4.72 7.69 5.48
CA THR A 116 -5.50 7.83 4.24
C THR A 116 -6.01 9.26 4.08
N GLY A 117 -6.52 9.87 5.15
CA GLY A 117 -6.95 11.28 5.14
C GLY A 117 -5.80 12.23 4.80
N LEU A 118 -4.62 12.01 5.39
CA LEU A 118 -3.40 12.77 5.06
C LEU A 118 -3.00 12.57 3.60
N GLY A 119 -2.98 11.33 3.11
CA GLY A 119 -2.65 11.02 1.72
C GLY A 119 -3.60 11.67 0.71
N ILE A 120 -4.92 11.65 0.99
CA ILE A 120 -5.92 12.35 0.17
C ILE A 120 -5.66 13.87 0.18
N ALA A 121 -5.44 14.45 1.36
CA ALA A 121 -5.19 15.89 1.48
C ALA A 121 -3.95 16.34 0.70
N LEU A 122 -2.85 15.58 0.81
CA LEU A 122 -1.63 15.83 0.06
C LEU A 122 -1.87 15.69 -1.45
N THR A 123 -2.46 14.58 -1.89
CA THR A 123 -2.76 14.35 -3.32
C THR A 123 -3.62 15.47 -3.90
N LEU A 124 -4.64 15.94 -3.17
CA LEU A 124 -5.48 17.06 -3.61
C LEU A 124 -4.70 18.37 -3.68
N ALA A 125 -3.77 18.63 -2.75
CA ALA A 125 -2.89 19.78 -2.81
C ALA A 125 -1.97 19.72 -4.05
N THR A 126 -1.37 18.57 -4.32
CA THR A 126 -0.51 18.33 -5.49
C THR A 126 -1.28 18.53 -6.79
N LEU A 127 -2.49 17.96 -6.88
CA LEU A 127 -3.38 18.15 -8.03
C LEU A 127 -3.76 19.62 -8.19
N GLY A 128 -4.11 20.32 -7.11
CA GLY A 128 -4.43 21.74 -7.13
C GLY A 128 -3.29 22.62 -7.68
N ILE A 129 -2.05 22.35 -7.25
CA ILE A 129 -0.86 23.03 -7.79
C ILE A 129 -0.70 22.72 -9.28
N SER A 130 -0.83 21.46 -9.67
CA SER A 130 -0.64 20.99 -11.05
C SER A 130 -1.68 21.59 -12.00
N PHE A 131 -2.95 21.63 -11.58
CA PHE A 131 -4.04 22.27 -12.32
C PHE A 131 -3.86 23.79 -12.40
N GLY A 132 -3.44 24.45 -11.32
CA GLY A 132 -3.16 25.89 -11.31
C GLY A 132 -2.12 26.30 -12.36
N ILE A 133 -1.08 25.47 -12.55
CA ILE A 133 -0.06 25.68 -13.59
C ILE A 133 -0.65 25.46 -14.98
N GLY A 134 -1.35 24.34 -15.17
CA GLY A 134 -1.95 23.95 -16.45
C GLY A 134 -2.99 24.94 -16.99
N PHE A 135 -3.72 25.60 -16.09
CA PHE A 135 -4.78 26.56 -16.40
C PHE A 135 -4.40 28.03 -16.13
N SER A 136 -3.12 28.32 -15.90
CA SER A 136 -2.63 29.69 -15.71
C SER A 136 -2.90 30.56 -16.96
N THR A 137 -3.49 31.74 -16.77
CA THR A 137 -3.83 32.67 -17.87
C THR A 137 -2.57 33.29 -18.49
N GLY A 138 -2.47 33.27 -19.83
CA GLY A 138 -1.39 33.88 -20.60
C GLY A 138 -0.47 32.87 -21.30
N GLY A 139 -0.59 32.75 -22.63
CA GLY A 139 0.25 31.89 -23.50
C GLY A 139 -0.56 30.93 -24.38
N HIS A 140 -0.15 30.77 -25.64
CA HIS A 140 -0.82 29.91 -26.64
C HIS A 140 -0.51 28.41 -26.48
N ASP A 141 0.44 28.04 -25.62
CA ASP A 141 0.89 26.65 -25.43
C ASP A 141 0.26 25.98 -24.20
N GLN A 142 -1.04 25.67 -24.30
CA GLN A 142 -1.77 24.99 -23.24
C GLN A 142 -1.27 23.55 -23.01
N LEU A 143 -0.82 22.88 -24.07
CA LEU A 143 -0.33 21.51 -24.00
C LEU A 143 0.99 21.42 -23.23
N GLY A 144 1.94 22.33 -23.50
CA GLY A 144 3.20 22.40 -22.75
C GLY A 144 3.00 22.73 -21.28
N LYS A 145 2.04 23.61 -20.95
CA LYS A 145 1.68 23.91 -19.55
C LYS A 145 1.08 22.72 -18.80
N LEU A 146 0.22 21.94 -19.45
CA LEU A 146 -0.34 20.71 -18.87
C LEU A 146 0.75 19.66 -18.63
N ALA A 147 1.67 19.49 -19.59
CA ALA A 147 2.81 18.59 -19.44
C ALA A 147 3.73 19.01 -18.28
N LEU A 148 4.05 20.31 -18.17
CA LEU A 148 4.85 20.86 -17.08
C LEU A 148 4.15 20.66 -15.72
N GLY A 149 2.85 20.92 -15.64
CA GLY A 149 2.05 20.66 -14.44
C GLY A 149 2.12 19.18 -14.02
N GLY A 150 2.04 18.25 -14.97
CA GLY A 150 2.19 16.82 -14.72
C GLY A 150 3.58 16.43 -14.18
N VAL A 151 4.66 16.95 -14.78
CA VAL A 151 6.03 16.69 -14.30
C VAL A 151 6.22 17.19 -12.87
N ILE A 152 5.72 18.40 -12.56
CA ILE A 152 5.76 18.95 -11.22
C ILE A 152 4.94 18.08 -10.25
N ALA A 153 3.77 17.59 -10.66
CA ALA A 153 2.95 16.68 -9.85
C ALA A 153 3.74 15.44 -9.42
N TYR A 154 4.39 14.76 -10.38
CA TYR A 154 5.20 13.58 -10.08
C TYR A 154 6.40 13.91 -9.19
N GLY A 155 7.06 15.05 -9.43
CA GLY A 155 8.14 15.52 -8.58
C GLY A 155 7.69 15.77 -7.13
N LEU A 156 6.54 16.40 -6.94
CA LEU A 156 5.95 16.67 -5.62
C LEU A 156 5.52 15.37 -4.92
N MET A 157 4.88 14.44 -5.61
CA MET A 157 4.54 13.11 -5.05
C MET A 157 5.80 12.36 -4.58
N PHE A 158 6.91 12.47 -5.32
CA PHE A 158 8.17 11.89 -4.90
C PHE A 158 8.75 12.57 -3.65
N VAL A 159 8.69 13.90 -3.58
CA VAL A 159 9.10 14.65 -2.37
C VAL A 159 8.22 14.30 -1.17
N GLU A 160 6.91 14.19 -1.35
CA GLU A 160 5.97 13.76 -0.31
C GLU A 160 6.34 12.38 0.24
N LEU A 161 6.64 11.40 -0.62
CA LEU A 161 7.11 10.08 -0.21
C LEU A 161 8.33 10.18 0.71
N LEU A 162 9.31 11.01 0.36
CA LEU A 162 10.54 11.20 1.15
C LEU A 162 10.29 11.91 2.49
N VAL A 163 9.42 12.93 2.51
CA VAL A 163 9.07 13.69 3.71
C VAL A 163 8.24 12.87 4.69
N LEU A 164 7.43 11.94 4.20
CA LEU A 164 6.58 11.08 5.02
C LEU A 164 7.31 9.85 5.59
N LEU A 165 8.54 9.53 5.15
CA LEU A 165 9.31 8.37 5.66
C LEU A 165 9.39 8.28 7.20
N PRO A 166 9.60 9.36 7.96
CA PRO A 166 9.57 9.34 9.43
C PRO A 166 8.27 8.80 10.04
N LEU A 167 7.14 8.87 9.32
CA LEU A 167 5.88 8.27 9.75
C LEU A 167 5.95 6.75 9.83
N ALA A 168 6.86 6.08 9.11
CA ALA A 168 7.05 4.64 9.25
C ALA A 168 7.45 4.27 10.69
N TYR A 169 8.42 5.01 11.26
CA TYR A 169 8.82 4.85 12.65
C TYR A 169 7.68 5.24 13.61
N SER A 170 7.10 6.42 13.40
CA SER A 170 6.10 6.94 14.33
C SER A 170 4.81 6.11 14.35
N SER A 171 4.39 5.59 13.19
CA SER A 171 3.26 4.68 13.07
C SER A 171 3.57 3.35 13.75
N MET A 172 4.77 2.79 13.54
CA MET A 172 5.17 1.55 14.21
C MET A 172 5.20 1.72 15.74
N LYS A 173 5.69 2.86 16.24
CA LYS A 173 5.64 3.21 17.68
C LYS A 173 4.21 3.23 18.21
N TYR A 174 3.29 3.87 17.50
CA TYR A 174 1.87 3.84 17.85
C TYR A 174 1.29 2.41 17.87
N CYS A 175 1.70 1.53 16.96
CA CYS A 175 1.27 0.13 16.94
C CYS A 175 1.81 -0.68 18.14
N MET A 176 3.03 -0.39 18.58
CA MET A 176 3.72 -1.12 19.65
C MET A 176 3.38 -0.61 21.05
N GLU A 177 2.94 0.64 21.20
CA GLU A 177 2.65 1.27 22.49
C GLU A 177 1.14 1.58 22.67
N PRO A 178 0.35 0.67 23.28
CA PRO A 178 -1.11 0.80 23.39
C PRO A 178 -1.61 2.05 24.11
N GLN A 179 -0.77 2.74 24.88
CA GLN A 179 -1.16 3.92 25.64
C GLN A 179 -1.17 5.19 24.76
N GLN A 180 -0.54 5.17 23.58
CA GLN A 180 -0.46 6.34 22.71
C GLN A 180 -1.78 6.62 21.98
N ARG A 181 -2.05 7.92 21.75
CA ARG A 181 -3.15 8.43 20.92
C ARG A 181 -2.68 8.58 19.48
N VAL A 182 -3.56 8.44 18.50
CA VAL A 182 -3.15 8.55 17.07
C VAL A 182 -2.56 9.93 16.74
N SER A 183 -3.00 10.99 17.40
CA SER A 183 -2.45 12.34 17.20
C SER A 183 -0.99 12.47 17.62
N THR A 184 -0.48 11.61 18.51
CA THR A 184 0.95 11.64 18.88
C THR A 184 1.85 11.18 17.74
N VAL A 185 1.30 10.52 16.72
CA VAL A 185 2.03 10.12 15.52
C VAL A 185 2.64 11.33 14.79
N PHE A 186 2.04 12.51 14.89
CA PHE A 186 2.57 13.74 14.28
C PHE A 186 3.39 14.60 15.24
N GLY A 187 3.65 14.12 16.47
CA GLY A 187 4.34 14.86 17.52
C GLY A 187 5.82 14.50 17.64
N ARG A 188 6.27 14.33 18.90
CA ARG A 188 7.66 13.97 19.21
C ARG A 188 8.17 12.71 18.47
N PRO A 189 7.39 11.61 18.36
CA PRO A 189 7.81 10.44 17.58
C PRO A 189 8.15 10.75 16.12
N LEU A 190 7.40 11.64 15.45
CA LEU A 190 7.71 12.07 14.09
C LEU A 190 9.07 12.76 14.01
N LEU A 191 9.33 13.69 14.95
CA LEU A 191 10.61 14.39 15.05
C LEU A 191 11.78 13.42 15.32
N THR A 192 11.57 12.40 16.15
CA THR A 192 12.56 11.33 16.34
C THR A 192 12.82 10.57 15.04
N GLY A 193 11.78 10.28 14.26
CA GLY A 193 11.93 9.70 12.92
C GLY A 193 12.75 10.58 11.99
N PHE A 194 12.52 11.90 11.98
CA PHE A 194 13.33 12.86 11.21
C PHE A 194 14.80 12.87 11.64
N ARG A 195 15.09 12.73 12.94
CA ARG A 195 16.48 12.62 13.42
C ARG A 195 17.20 11.38 12.90
N HIS A 196 16.46 10.33 12.53
CA HIS A 196 16.98 9.08 11.97
C HIS A 196 16.60 8.91 10.49
N TRP A 197 16.33 10.02 9.79
CA TRP A 197 15.81 10.00 8.43
C TRP A 197 16.72 9.20 7.47
N GLY A 198 18.04 9.38 7.55
CA GLY A 198 18.98 8.64 6.70
C GLY A 198 18.92 7.11 6.90
N TYR A 199 18.73 6.65 8.13
CA TYR A 199 18.55 5.23 8.43
C TYR A 199 17.22 4.69 7.90
N LEU A 200 16.13 5.45 8.11
CA LEU A 200 14.80 5.09 7.59
C LEU A 200 14.77 5.09 6.07
N PHE A 201 15.40 6.08 5.43
CA PHE A 201 15.55 6.16 3.98
C PHE A 201 16.31 4.96 3.43
N LEU A 202 17.48 4.62 3.98
CA LEU A 202 18.23 3.46 3.51
C LEU A 202 17.47 2.15 3.71
N THR A 203 16.76 2.02 4.83
CA THR A 203 15.90 0.85 5.10
C THR A 203 14.76 0.78 4.08
N ALA A 204 14.03 1.88 3.88
CA ALA A 204 12.92 1.95 2.94
C ALA A 204 13.38 1.70 1.49
N LEU A 205 14.53 2.24 1.09
CA LEU A 205 15.09 2.05 -0.24
C LEU A 205 15.43 0.58 -0.52
N LEU A 206 16.16 -0.08 0.40
CA LEU A 206 16.52 -1.48 0.23
C LEU A 206 15.31 -2.40 0.25
N VAL A 207 14.36 -2.14 1.16
CA VAL A 207 13.09 -2.86 1.20
C VAL A 207 12.31 -2.64 -0.09
N ALA A 208 12.21 -1.39 -0.58
CA ALA A 208 11.49 -1.06 -1.81
C ALA A 208 12.06 -1.78 -3.04
N ILE A 209 13.38 -1.89 -3.15
CA ILE A 209 14.02 -2.64 -4.25
C ILE A 209 13.64 -4.13 -4.17
N ILE A 210 13.72 -4.74 -2.99
CA ILE A 210 13.37 -6.15 -2.80
C ILE A 210 11.89 -6.37 -3.10
N THR A 211 11.01 -5.53 -2.55
CA THR A 211 9.57 -5.65 -2.80
C THR A 211 9.22 -5.41 -4.26
N LEU A 212 9.88 -4.47 -4.94
CA LEU A 212 9.66 -4.23 -6.38
C LEU A 212 9.96 -5.49 -7.19
N ILE A 213 11.08 -6.16 -6.92
CA ILE A 213 11.45 -7.41 -7.60
C ILE A 213 10.40 -8.50 -7.34
N LEU A 214 10.00 -8.69 -6.07
CA LEU A 214 8.99 -9.70 -5.69
C LEU A 214 7.63 -9.41 -6.32
N SER A 215 7.15 -8.16 -6.23
CA SER A 215 5.87 -7.75 -6.80
C SER A 215 5.89 -7.82 -8.33
N CYS A 216 7.01 -7.53 -9.01
CA CYS A 216 7.14 -7.77 -10.46
C CYS A 216 6.95 -9.24 -10.82
N ILE A 217 7.50 -10.17 -10.03
CA ILE A 217 7.35 -11.61 -10.26
C ILE A 217 5.90 -12.04 -10.00
N PHE A 218 5.33 -11.66 -8.85
CA PHE A 218 3.99 -12.08 -8.46
C PHE A 218 2.90 -11.46 -9.33
N MET A 219 3.05 -10.21 -9.77
CA MET A 219 2.08 -9.51 -10.61
C MET A 219 2.25 -9.79 -12.09
N LEU A 220 3.29 -10.51 -12.53
CA LEU A 220 3.53 -10.81 -13.94
C LEU A 220 2.32 -11.45 -14.64
N PRO A 221 1.65 -12.47 -14.07
CA PRO A 221 0.47 -13.06 -14.70
C PRO A 221 -0.66 -12.05 -14.88
N LEU A 222 -0.89 -11.21 -13.88
CA LEU A 222 -1.90 -10.15 -13.93
C LEU A 222 -1.54 -9.07 -14.97
N ALA A 223 -0.25 -8.71 -15.07
CA ALA A 223 0.24 -7.75 -16.05
C ALA A 223 0.03 -8.25 -17.49
N ILE A 224 0.26 -9.53 -17.77
CA ILE A 224 0.00 -10.14 -19.08
C ILE A 224 -1.49 -10.03 -19.44
N LEU A 225 -2.38 -10.35 -18.49
CA LEU A 225 -3.82 -10.21 -18.72
C LEU A 225 -4.21 -8.75 -18.96
N TYR A 226 -3.67 -7.82 -18.17
CA TYR A 226 -3.96 -6.40 -18.36
C TYR A 226 -3.51 -5.89 -19.74
N LEU A 227 -2.30 -6.28 -20.19
CA LEU A 227 -1.79 -5.95 -21.52
C LEU A 227 -2.66 -6.56 -22.63
N ALA A 228 -3.07 -7.82 -22.51
CA ALA A 228 -3.96 -8.46 -23.47
C ALA A 228 -5.31 -7.74 -23.56
N GLY A 229 -5.86 -7.32 -22.41
CA GLY A 229 -7.04 -6.47 -22.33
C GLY A 229 -6.85 -5.15 -23.08
N MET A 230 -5.75 -4.45 -22.80
CA MET A 230 -5.45 -3.17 -23.43
C MET A 230 -5.34 -3.26 -24.95
N VAL A 231 -4.58 -4.21 -25.46
CA VAL A 231 -4.44 -4.43 -26.91
C VAL A 231 -5.78 -4.75 -27.56
N ASN A 232 -6.60 -5.60 -26.94
CA ASN A 232 -7.93 -5.92 -27.45
C ASN A 232 -8.84 -4.69 -27.53
N THR A 233 -8.86 -3.84 -26.49
CA THR A 233 -9.65 -2.59 -26.53
C THR A 233 -9.15 -1.62 -27.58
N SER A 234 -7.84 -1.50 -27.75
CA SER A 234 -7.27 -0.67 -28.81
C SER A 234 -7.69 -1.15 -30.20
N GLY A 235 -7.72 -2.48 -30.44
CA GLY A 235 -8.24 -3.04 -31.69
C GLY A 235 -9.74 -2.78 -31.87
N MET A 236 -10.54 -2.97 -30.82
CA MET A 236 -11.98 -2.68 -30.86
C MET A 236 -12.29 -1.20 -31.16
N LEU A 237 -11.47 -0.27 -30.65
CA LEU A 237 -11.59 1.15 -30.97
C LEU A 237 -11.30 1.45 -32.45
N LEU A 238 -10.55 0.59 -33.14
CA LEU A 238 -10.30 0.66 -34.57
C LEU A 238 -11.36 -0.08 -35.41
N GLY A 239 -12.35 -0.70 -34.76
CA GLY A 239 -13.45 -1.42 -35.41
C GLY A 239 -13.30 -2.94 -35.46
N ASP A 240 -12.22 -3.50 -34.90
CA ASP A 240 -12.02 -4.95 -34.86
C ASP A 240 -12.99 -5.62 -33.87
N PRO A 241 -13.46 -6.86 -34.14
CA PRO A 241 -14.22 -7.62 -33.16
C PRO A 241 -13.36 -7.97 -31.94
N SER A 242 -13.99 -8.15 -30.78
CA SER A 242 -13.27 -8.62 -29.58
C SER A 242 -12.70 -10.02 -29.81
N LEU A 243 -11.41 -10.18 -29.52
CA LEU A 243 -10.68 -11.46 -29.60
C LEU A 243 -10.62 -12.18 -28.23
N LEU A 244 -11.04 -11.50 -27.16
CA LEU A 244 -11.01 -12.07 -25.81
C LEU A 244 -12.17 -13.05 -25.57
N PRO A 245 -11.94 -14.15 -24.86
CA PRO A 245 -13.01 -15.08 -24.51
C PRO A 245 -13.95 -14.49 -23.46
N ALA A 246 -15.20 -14.96 -23.43
CA ALA A 246 -16.20 -14.51 -22.45
C ALA A 246 -15.78 -14.71 -20.98
N TRP A 247 -14.94 -15.72 -20.69
CA TRP A 247 -14.43 -16.01 -19.35
C TRP A 247 -13.19 -15.18 -18.96
N PHE A 248 -12.78 -14.21 -19.78
CA PHE A 248 -11.62 -13.35 -19.50
C PHE A 248 -11.78 -12.52 -18.23
N GLY A 249 -12.96 -11.95 -17.97
CA GLY A 249 -13.24 -11.22 -16.73
C GLY A 249 -13.06 -12.09 -15.47
N PRO A 250 -13.74 -13.24 -15.38
CA PRO A 250 -13.52 -14.22 -14.31
C PRO A 250 -12.07 -14.68 -14.16
N LEU A 251 -11.34 -14.91 -15.27
CA LEU A 251 -9.92 -15.24 -15.23
C LEU A 251 -9.11 -14.13 -14.58
N ASN A 252 -9.32 -12.89 -15.01
CA ASN A 252 -8.62 -11.71 -14.50
C ASN A 252 -8.87 -11.53 -12.99
N PHE A 253 -10.10 -11.79 -12.54
CA PHE A 253 -10.44 -11.80 -11.11
C PHE A 253 -9.68 -12.89 -10.34
N VAL A 254 -9.68 -14.14 -10.82
CA VAL A 254 -9.03 -15.25 -10.10
C VAL A 254 -7.50 -15.06 -10.05
N VAL A 255 -6.89 -14.75 -11.19
CA VAL A 255 -5.44 -14.50 -11.28
C VAL A 255 -5.06 -13.28 -10.45
N GLY A 256 -5.84 -12.20 -10.51
CA GLY A 256 -5.63 -11.01 -9.70
C GLY A 256 -5.68 -11.32 -8.21
N ALA A 257 -6.69 -12.06 -7.75
CA ALA A 257 -6.79 -12.46 -6.35
C ALA A 257 -5.59 -13.30 -5.89
N MET A 258 -5.11 -14.24 -6.72
CA MET A 258 -3.91 -15.03 -6.40
C MET A 258 -2.65 -14.16 -6.28
N CYS A 259 -2.45 -13.23 -7.22
CA CYS A 259 -1.29 -12.33 -7.21
C CYS A 259 -1.31 -11.41 -5.97
N GLN A 260 -2.47 -10.80 -5.69
CA GLN A 260 -2.67 -9.92 -4.53
C GLN A 260 -2.54 -10.67 -3.21
N PHE A 261 -2.96 -11.94 -3.15
CA PHE A 261 -2.79 -12.77 -1.96
C PHE A 261 -1.30 -13.02 -1.65
N ALA A 262 -0.49 -13.29 -2.68
CA ALA A 262 0.96 -13.42 -2.52
C ALA A 262 1.60 -12.10 -2.04
N ASP A 263 1.19 -10.97 -2.63
CA ASP A 263 1.70 -9.64 -2.29
C ASP A 263 1.35 -9.22 -0.85
N CYS A 264 0.23 -9.68 -0.30
CA CYS A 264 -0.08 -9.50 1.12
C CYS A 264 1.05 -10.02 2.02
N TYR A 265 1.69 -11.13 1.68
CA TYR A 265 2.78 -11.70 2.49
C TYR A 265 4.11 -10.94 2.31
N VAL A 266 4.30 -10.28 1.16
CA VAL A 266 5.38 -9.28 1.00
C VAL A 266 5.15 -8.13 1.98
N MET A 267 3.91 -7.62 2.08
CA MET A 267 3.55 -6.57 3.04
C MET A 267 3.77 -7.00 4.50
N VAL A 268 3.45 -8.24 4.87
CA VAL A 268 3.76 -8.76 6.23
C VAL A 268 5.26 -8.66 6.51
N TRP A 269 6.10 -9.10 5.57
CA TRP A 269 7.55 -9.03 5.73
C TRP A 269 8.05 -7.58 5.83
N VAL A 270 7.53 -6.65 5.02
CA VAL A 270 7.85 -5.21 5.12
C VAL A 270 7.56 -4.67 6.52
N LEU A 271 6.40 -5.00 7.09
CA LEU A 271 6.03 -4.57 8.44
C LEU A 271 6.98 -5.13 9.50
N MET A 272 7.48 -6.35 9.34
CA MET A 272 8.51 -6.93 10.21
C MET A 272 9.85 -6.20 10.11
N VAL A 273 10.26 -5.77 8.91
CA VAL A 273 11.47 -4.95 8.74
C VAL A 273 11.33 -3.64 9.50
N PHE A 274 10.21 -2.95 9.33
CA PHE A 274 9.97 -1.68 10.03
C PHE A 274 9.76 -1.85 11.55
N HIS A 275 9.28 -3.02 11.99
CA HIS A 275 9.23 -3.38 13.41
C HIS A 275 10.64 -3.44 14.02
N TYR A 276 11.58 -4.11 13.35
CA TYR A 276 12.98 -4.15 13.81
C TYR A 276 13.70 -2.81 13.67
N ALA A 277 13.40 -2.03 12.62
CA ALA A 277 13.92 -0.67 12.44
C ALA A 277 13.45 0.25 13.58
N TYR A 278 12.19 0.14 13.99
CA TYR A 278 11.65 0.80 15.18
C TYR A 278 12.41 0.40 16.44
N GLY A 279 12.57 -0.90 16.70
CA GLY A 279 13.30 -1.39 17.88
C GLY A 279 14.75 -0.90 17.94
N HIS A 280 15.43 -0.77 16.80
CA HIS A 280 16.75 -0.15 16.72
C HIS A 280 16.73 1.32 17.18
N ILE A 281 15.82 2.14 16.66
CA ILE A 281 15.74 3.57 17.00
C ILE A 281 15.40 3.76 18.49
N GLU A 282 14.51 2.94 19.05
CA GLU A 282 14.19 3.00 20.49
C GLU A 282 15.41 2.72 21.37
N THR A 283 16.28 1.76 20.99
CA THR A 283 17.50 1.46 21.77
C THR A 283 18.50 2.63 21.82
N LEU A 284 18.37 3.60 20.92
CA LEU A 284 19.19 4.82 20.92
C LEU A 284 18.61 5.91 21.85
N HIS A 285 17.32 5.84 22.21
CA HIS A 285 16.62 6.86 23.01
C HIS A 285 16.30 6.41 24.43
N CYS A 286 16.05 5.12 24.60
CA CYS A 286 15.82 4.49 25.90
C CYS A 286 16.81 3.33 26.03
N PRO A 287 18.04 3.57 26.54
CA PRO A 287 18.92 2.45 26.84
C PRO A 287 18.18 1.53 27.82
N ALA A 288 18.10 0.24 27.49
CA ALA A 288 17.51 -0.75 28.39
C ALA A 288 18.13 -0.60 29.79
N PRO A 289 17.36 -0.76 30.88
CA PRO A 289 17.97 -0.92 32.19
C PRO A 289 18.98 -2.06 32.07
N ALA A 290 20.23 -1.79 32.42
CA ALA A 290 21.23 -2.83 32.55
C ALA A 290 20.67 -3.86 33.54
N LEU A 291 20.41 -5.08 33.06
CA LEU A 291 20.17 -6.25 33.89
C LEU A 291 21.46 -6.59 34.63
#